data_AF-A0A6I2YJ35-F1
#
_entry.id   AF-A0A6I2YJ35-F1
#
_cell.length_a   1.000
_cell.length_b   1.000
_cell.length_c   1.000
_cell.angle_alpha   90.00
_cell.angle_beta   90.00
_cell.angle_gamma   90.00
#
_symmetry.space_group_name_H-M   'P 1'
#
loop_
_entity.id
_entity.type
_entity.pdbx_description
1 polymer ?
#
loop_
_entity_poly.entity_id
_entity_poly.type
_entity_poly.pdbx_seq_one_letter_code
_entity_poly.pdbx_strand_id
1 'polypeptide(L)'
;MTSALLSKYRDWVTALGIAIFALILRFWRLGSIKGFIFDEIYYAKDAHSLLQHGVEIDAITNEASFVVHPPIGKWIIAAGIKLFGFNEFGWRAGAAIIGTASVLLMYFTAKKLFNNYALSVGAALLISFDGLHLVHSRTALLDIFLMFFLQTTFFFLISARHWLTGISLGLALSTKWTGLYYMCAFLLFVLYVDYRSHKSAEDASPARKMIITNFPSRIFQYLILPILIYISSYVGWFINRNGWSRSWADEKDGTFTFIPAVFRSWWHYQFEILQFHTSLTDAHPYSANPWSWLILGRPTSFYYETGAACGAKECSQEVLALGTPLLWWAAAIALVVAIGMWIARREWKLGVLLLSVGAGYLPWFINQKRTTFYFYTLAFEPFLLLTLVYVAWVFLNSARDAKELSIRRYLLGIGLVIVALNFLYFLPLYLGISIPHASWATHMWFPSWI
;
A
#
# COMPACT_ATOMS: atom_id res chain seq x y z
N MET A 1 17.02 27.07 -23.43
CA MET A 1 16.73 25.97 -22.46
C MET A 1 17.04 24.64 -23.16
N THR A 2 17.87 23.77 -22.59
CA THR A 2 18.24 22.49 -23.24
C THR A 2 17.02 21.55 -23.35
N SER A 3 17.00 20.66 -24.36
CA SER A 3 15.90 19.69 -24.56
C SER A 3 15.66 18.79 -23.33
N ALA A 4 16.69 18.51 -22.56
CA ALA A 4 16.63 17.78 -21.29
C ALA A 4 15.94 18.58 -20.16
N LEU A 5 16.17 19.91 -20.09
CA LEU A 5 15.48 20.77 -19.13
C LEU A 5 13.99 20.91 -19.47
N LEU A 6 13.67 21.03 -20.76
CA LEU A 6 12.28 21.08 -21.24
C LEU A 6 11.52 19.78 -20.92
N SER A 7 12.16 18.62 -21.12
CA SER A 7 11.52 17.33 -20.81
C SER A 7 11.31 17.13 -19.31
N LYS A 8 12.28 17.50 -18.48
CA LYS A 8 12.15 17.48 -17.02
C LYS A 8 11.03 18.41 -16.54
N TYR A 9 10.96 19.63 -17.08
CA TYR A 9 9.90 20.58 -16.72
C TYR A 9 8.51 20.04 -17.09
N ARG A 10 8.35 19.52 -18.32
CA ARG A 10 7.10 18.88 -18.77
C ARG A 10 6.69 17.73 -17.84
N ASP A 11 7.64 16.87 -17.47
CA ASP A 11 7.38 15.72 -16.60
C ASP A 11 6.84 16.18 -15.23
N TRP A 12 7.47 17.20 -14.61
CA TRP A 12 6.99 17.76 -13.34
C TRP A 12 5.63 18.44 -13.46
N VAL A 13 5.43 19.30 -14.46
CA VAL A 13 4.14 19.99 -14.67
C VAL A 13 3.00 18.97 -14.85
N THR A 14 3.23 17.93 -15.65
CA THR A 14 2.23 16.89 -15.89
C THR A 14 1.94 16.09 -14.62
N ALA A 15 2.98 15.64 -13.92
CA ALA A 15 2.83 14.83 -12.73
C ALA A 15 2.16 15.61 -11.59
N LEU A 16 2.49 16.91 -11.44
CA LEU A 16 1.82 17.80 -10.50
C LEU A 16 0.37 18.08 -10.89
N GLY A 17 0.06 18.26 -12.18
CA GLY A 17 -1.32 18.42 -12.64
C GLY A 17 -2.20 17.22 -12.28
N ILE A 18 -1.71 16.00 -12.50
CA ILE A 18 -2.41 14.76 -12.12
C ILE A 18 -2.51 14.64 -10.59
N ALA A 19 -1.45 14.99 -9.86
CA ALA A 19 -1.48 14.99 -8.39
C ALA A 19 -2.48 16.01 -7.82
N ILE A 20 -2.62 17.19 -8.42
CA ILE A 20 -3.62 18.20 -8.03
C ILE A 20 -5.03 17.67 -8.28
N PHE A 21 -5.28 17.04 -9.43
CA PHE A 21 -6.55 16.37 -9.70
C PHE A 21 -6.85 15.29 -8.65
N ALA A 22 -5.87 14.43 -8.36
CA ALA A 22 -5.97 13.39 -7.33
C ALA A 22 -6.23 13.98 -5.93
N LEU A 23 -5.60 15.10 -5.58
CA LEU A 23 -5.76 15.83 -4.33
C LEU A 23 -7.19 16.37 -4.20
N ILE A 24 -7.70 17.04 -5.23
CA ILE A 24 -9.06 17.60 -5.25
C ILE A 24 -10.07 16.48 -4.99
N LEU A 25 -9.94 15.35 -5.68
CA LEU A 25 -10.84 14.21 -5.52
C LEU A 25 -10.78 13.61 -4.10
N ARG A 26 -9.57 13.49 -3.53
CA ARG A 26 -9.37 12.93 -2.17
C ARG A 26 -9.86 13.87 -1.08
N PHE A 27 -9.77 15.18 -1.25
CA PHE A 27 -10.26 16.16 -0.28
C PHE A 27 -11.72 16.54 -0.47
N TRP A 28 -12.32 16.25 -1.62
CA TRP A 28 -13.72 16.56 -1.88
C TRP A 28 -14.64 15.88 -0.86
N ARG A 29 -15.33 16.68 -0.04
CA ARG A 29 -16.24 16.21 1.01
C ARG A 29 -15.61 15.17 1.97
N LEU A 30 -14.32 15.27 2.28
CA LEU A 30 -13.58 14.27 3.08
C LEU A 30 -14.21 13.99 4.46
N GLY A 31 -14.69 15.02 5.15
CA GLY A 31 -15.34 14.91 6.46
C GLY A 31 -16.87 14.77 6.41
N SER A 32 -17.45 14.42 5.27
CA SER A 32 -18.91 14.41 5.10
C SER A 32 -19.61 13.19 5.70
N ILE A 33 -18.97 12.03 5.69
CA ILE A 33 -19.46 10.81 6.34
C ILE A 33 -19.10 10.89 7.81
N LYS A 34 -20.10 10.86 8.68
CA LYS A 34 -19.97 11.13 10.10
C LYS A 34 -19.65 9.90 10.92
N GLY A 35 -18.92 10.11 12.01
CA GLY A 35 -18.46 9.04 12.88
C GLY A 35 -17.33 8.21 12.28
N PHE A 36 -16.94 7.17 13.02
CA PHE A 36 -15.93 6.21 12.59
C PHE A 36 -16.55 5.22 11.62
N ILE A 37 -15.93 5.07 10.46
CA ILE A 37 -16.29 4.02 9.50
C ILE A 37 -15.27 2.89 9.57
N PHE A 38 -15.73 1.65 9.53
CA PHE A 38 -14.86 0.46 9.59
C PHE A 38 -13.81 0.56 10.73
N ASP A 39 -12.56 0.21 10.44
CA ASP A 39 -11.43 0.23 11.37
C ASP A 39 -10.97 1.65 11.80
N GLU A 40 -11.61 2.74 11.34
CA GLU A 40 -11.34 4.08 11.92
C GLU A 40 -11.62 4.11 13.42
N ILE A 41 -12.52 3.24 13.91
CA ILE A 41 -12.83 3.09 15.33
C ILE A 41 -11.58 2.74 16.16
N TYR A 42 -10.62 2.04 15.56
CA TYR A 42 -9.34 1.71 16.19
C TYR A 42 -8.31 2.81 15.88
N TYR A 43 -8.01 3.02 14.60
CA TYR A 43 -6.84 3.81 14.21
C TYR A 43 -6.96 5.30 14.51
N ALA A 44 -8.15 5.89 14.41
CA ALA A 44 -8.32 7.31 14.73
C ALA A 44 -8.19 7.54 16.24
N LYS A 45 -8.76 6.64 17.07
CA LYS A 45 -8.64 6.71 18.53
C LYS A 45 -7.22 6.47 19.00
N ASP A 46 -6.56 5.44 18.49
CA ASP A 46 -5.16 5.14 18.80
C ASP A 46 -4.25 6.32 18.42
N ALA A 47 -4.45 6.92 17.26
CA ALA A 47 -3.71 8.10 16.83
C ALA A 47 -3.94 9.31 17.75
N HIS A 48 -5.16 9.51 18.24
CA HIS A 48 -5.47 10.55 19.21
C HIS A 48 -4.77 10.28 20.56
N SER A 49 -4.83 9.04 21.05
CA SER A 49 -4.13 8.63 22.27
C SER A 49 -2.62 8.82 22.15
N LEU A 50 -2.01 8.46 21.01
CA LEU A 50 -0.59 8.67 20.76
C LEU A 50 -0.20 10.16 20.88
N LEU A 51 -1.02 11.08 20.37
CA LEU A 51 -0.75 12.53 20.52
C LEU A 51 -0.78 12.99 21.98
N GLN A 52 -1.70 12.45 22.78
CA GLN A 52 -1.95 12.90 24.15
C GLN A 52 -0.99 12.25 25.15
N HIS A 53 -0.67 10.97 24.95
CA HIS A 53 -0.01 10.13 25.94
C HIS A 53 1.30 9.50 25.44
N GLY A 54 1.57 9.55 24.12
CA GLY A 54 2.71 8.86 23.51
C GLY A 54 2.57 7.33 23.46
N VAL A 55 1.46 6.79 23.95
CA VAL A 55 1.07 5.37 23.92
C VAL A 55 -0.44 5.25 23.72
N GLU A 56 -0.89 4.08 23.31
CA GLU A 56 -2.29 3.75 23.10
C GLU A 56 -2.97 3.35 24.41
N ILE A 57 -3.97 4.14 24.79
CA ILE A 57 -4.77 4.01 26.02
C ILE A 57 -6.24 3.98 25.59
N ASP A 58 -7.02 3.08 26.17
CA ASP A 58 -8.47 3.04 25.97
C ASP A 58 -9.12 4.26 26.63
N ALA A 59 -9.88 5.03 25.86
CA ALA A 59 -10.47 6.28 26.33
C ALA A 59 -11.58 6.11 27.38
N ILE A 60 -12.15 4.90 27.52
CA ILE A 60 -13.22 4.60 28.47
C ILE A 60 -12.63 4.06 29.77
N THR A 61 -11.76 3.05 29.70
CA THR A 61 -11.18 2.43 30.90
C THR A 61 -9.98 3.19 31.43
N ASN A 62 -9.35 4.04 30.60
CA ASN A 62 -8.09 4.72 30.89
C ASN A 62 -6.93 3.74 31.18
N GLU A 63 -7.04 2.52 30.65
CA GLU A 63 -6.02 1.47 30.73
C GLU A 63 -5.25 1.35 29.40
N ALA A 64 -4.08 0.70 29.46
CA ALA A 64 -3.31 0.43 28.25
C ALA A 64 -4.13 -0.37 27.23
N SER A 65 -4.07 0.01 25.95
CA SER A 65 -4.77 -0.68 24.88
C SER A 65 -3.84 -1.66 24.14
N PHE A 66 -4.30 -2.89 23.91
CA PHE A 66 -3.59 -3.85 23.09
C PHE A 66 -3.72 -3.49 21.61
N VAL A 67 -2.60 -3.13 20.95
CA VAL A 67 -2.61 -2.77 19.53
C VAL A 67 -1.70 -3.67 18.71
N VAL A 68 -2.28 -4.26 17.68
CA VAL A 68 -1.63 -5.29 16.86
C VAL A 68 -0.77 -4.71 15.73
N HIS A 69 -0.82 -3.39 15.54
CA HIS A 69 -0.09 -2.73 14.48
C HIS A 69 0.92 -1.69 14.98
N PRO A 70 2.12 -1.65 14.37
CA PRO A 70 3.15 -0.66 14.65
C PRO A 70 2.67 0.80 14.44
N PRO A 71 3.36 1.78 15.05
CA PRO A 71 2.77 3.11 15.27
C PRO A 71 2.93 4.13 14.12
N ILE A 72 3.79 3.93 13.12
CA ILE A 72 4.09 5.01 12.15
C ILE A 72 2.87 5.47 11.36
N GLY A 73 2.02 4.56 10.89
CA GLY A 73 0.78 4.95 10.19
C GLY A 73 -0.17 5.74 11.10
N LYS A 74 -0.26 5.36 12.39
CA LYS A 74 -1.04 6.08 13.39
C LYS A 74 -0.48 7.47 13.67
N TRP A 75 0.85 7.64 13.66
CA TRP A 75 1.48 8.97 13.79
C TRP A 75 1.18 9.91 12.60
N ILE A 76 0.95 9.37 11.41
CA ILE A 76 0.53 10.18 10.25
C ILE A 76 -0.94 10.61 10.41
N ILE A 77 -1.82 9.72 10.88
CA ILE A 77 -3.21 10.07 11.24
C ILE A 77 -3.22 11.14 12.35
N ALA A 78 -2.39 10.96 13.37
CA ALA A 78 -2.18 11.89 14.47
C ALA A 78 -1.72 13.27 13.98
N ALA A 79 -0.82 13.34 13.00
CA ALA A 79 -0.43 14.62 12.41
C ALA A 79 -1.63 15.36 11.78
N GLY A 80 -2.54 14.63 11.12
CA GLY A 80 -3.79 15.19 10.62
C GLY A 80 -4.71 15.70 11.74
N ILE A 81 -4.91 14.90 12.79
CA ILE A 81 -5.68 15.28 13.99
C ILE A 81 -5.10 16.54 14.63
N LYS A 82 -3.76 16.64 14.76
CA LYS A 82 -3.09 17.79 15.35
C LYS A 82 -3.31 19.08 14.55
N LEU A 83 -3.35 18.99 13.23
CA LEU A 83 -3.49 20.16 12.35
C LEU A 83 -4.94 20.60 12.16
N PHE A 84 -5.89 19.68 12.16
CA PHE A 84 -7.29 19.97 11.77
C PHE A 84 -8.34 19.57 12.83
N GLY A 85 -7.91 19.08 13.98
CA GLY A 85 -8.75 18.65 15.10
C GLY A 85 -9.13 17.17 15.06
N PHE A 86 -9.61 16.64 16.19
CA PHE A 86 -10.12 15.28 16.31
C PHE A 86 -11.55 15.19 15.78
N ASN A 87 -11.68 15.21 14.45
CA ASN A 87 -12.93 15.08 13.69
C ASN A 87 -12.69 14.33 12.37
N GLU A 88 -13.75 14.00 11.63
CA GLU A 88 -13.66 13.18 10.42
C GLU A 88 -12.69 13.71 9.39
N PHE A 89 -12.61 15.04 9.25
CA PHE A 89 -11.67 15.66 8.33
C PHE A 89 -10.22 15.46 8.82
N GLY A 90 -9.95 15.70 10.10
CA GLY A 90 -8.60 15.69 10.64
C GLY A 90 -7.92 14.33 10.61
N TRP A 91 -8.60 13.25 11.04
CA TRP A 91 -7.97 11.92 10.99
C TRP A 91 -7.84 11.36 9.57
N ARG A 92 -8.71 11.78 8.63
CA ARG A 92 -8.62 11.36 7.21
C ARG A 92 -7.61 12.17 6.38
N ALA A 93 -7.26 13.39 6.81
CA ALA A 93 -6.40 14.29 6.04
C ALA A 93 -5.02 13.69 5.71
N GLY A 94 -4.40 12.98 6.66
CA GLY A 94 -3.11 12.33 6.45
C GLY A 94 -3.16 11.27 5.33
N ALA A 95 -4.21 10.43 5.33
CA ALA A 95 -4.45 9.42 4.30
C ALA A 95 -4.64 10.06 2.91
N ALA A 96 -5.37 11.19 2.84
CA ALA A 96 -5.61 11.92 1.58
C ALA A 96 -4.33 12.52 1.00
N ILE A 97 -3.45 13.06 1.84
CA ILE A 97 -2.15 13.59 1.41
C ILE A 97 -1.25 12.46 0.90
N ILE A 98 -1.14 11.37 1.65
CA ILE A 98 -0.25 10.26 1.28
C ILE A 98 -0.76 9.53 0.03
N GLY A 99 -2.07 9.30 -0.08
CA GLY A 99 -2.67 8.75 -1.29
C GLY A 99 -2.60 9.68 -2.51
N THR A 100 -2.38 10.98 -2.32
CA THR A 100 -2.08 11.90 -3.43
C THR A 100 -0.59 11.79 -3.82
N ALA A 101 0.30 11.71 -2.83
CA ALA A 101 1.73 11.58 -3.03
C ALA A 101 2.09 10.26 -3.75
N SER A 102 1.35 9.17 -3.51
CA SER A 102 1.51 7.89 -4.22
C SER A 102 1.23 8.02 -5.73
N VAL A 103 0.25 8.84 -6.15
CA VAL A 103 -0.05 9.12 -7.56
C VAL A 103 1.12 9.84 -8.23
N LEU A 104 1.67 10.86 -7.58
CA LEU A 104 2.86 11.58 -8.05
C LEU A 104 4.07 10.64 -8.16
N LEU A 105 4.27 9.80 -7.15
CA LEU A 105 5.34 8.80 -7.13
C LEU A 105 5.15 7.76 -8.23
N MET A 106 3.92 7.37 -8.56
CA MET A 106 3.62 6.37 -9.59
C MET A 106 4.10 6.83 -10.96
N TYR A 107 3.88 8.12 -11.28
CA TYR A 107 4.41 8.74 -12.49
C TYR A 107 5.93 8.55 -12.59
N PHE A 108 6.67 8.91 -11.54
CA PHE A 108 8.13 8.87 -11.54
C PHE A 108 8.68 7.44 -11.49
N THR A 109 7.98 6.51 -10.83
CA THR A 109 8.33 5.08 -10.86
C THR A 109 8.20 4.51 -12.27
N ALA A 110 7.08 4.78 -12.95
CA ALA A 110 6.91 4.38 -14.35
C ALA A 110 7.94 5.07 -15.27
N LYS A 111 8.23 6.36 -15.02
CA LYS A 111 9.27 7.09 -15.77
C LYS A 111 10.64 6.44 -15.59
N LYS A 112 10.98 6.01 -14.37
CA LYS A 112 12.26 5.36 -14.07
C LYS A 112 12.38 3.97 -14.72
N LEU A 113 11.30 3.20 -14.78
CA LEU A 113 11.29 1.86 -15.39
C LEU A 113 11.29 1.89 -16.92
N PHE A 114 10.46 2.75 -17.52
CA PHE A 114 10.13 2.70 -18.94
C PHE A 114 10.69 3.86 -19.76
N ASN A 115 11.13 4.95 -19.10
CA ASN A 115 11.58 6.20 -19.71
C ASN A 115 10.62 6.75 -20.80
N ASN A 116 9.32 6.52 -20.66
CA ASN A 116 8.31 6.88 -21.65
C ASN A 116 7.24 7.77 -21.03
N TYR A 117 7.08 8.97 -21.59
CA TYR A 117 6.14 9.99 -21.08
C TYR A 117 4.68 9.50 -21.04
N ALA A 118 4.18 8.93 -22.13
CA ALA A 118 2.78 8.48 -22.23
C ALA A 118 2.48 7.35 -21.23
N LEU A 119 3.43 6.43 -21.04
CA LEU A 119 3.28 5.36 -20.04
C LEU A 119 3.38 5.88 -18.61
N SER A 120 4.20 6.90 -18.34
CA SER A 120 4.23 7.57 -17.04
C SER A 120 2.90 8.27 -16.71
N VAL A 121 2.32 8.97 -17.69
CA VAL A 121 0.99 9.56 -17.57
C VAL A 121 -0.06 8.49 -17.35
N GLY A 122 -0.04 7.43 -18.17
CA GLY A 122 -0.96 6.29 -18.04
C GLY A 122 -0.88 5.65 -16.66
N ALA A 123 0.32 5.35 -16.15
CA ALA A 123 0.51 4.75 -14.83
C ALA A 123 -0.09 5.61 -13.69
N ALA A 124 0.13 6.92 -13.74
CA ALA A 124 -0.40 7.85 -12.74
C ALA A 124 -1.93 7.99 -12.83
N LEU A 125 -2.49 8.00 -14.04
CA LEU A 125 -3.93 8.04 -14.24
C LEU A 125 -4.61 6.73 -13.81
N LEU A 126 -4.02 5.58 -14.11
CA LEU A 126 -4.57 4.27 -13.71
C LEU A 126 -4.71 4.16 -12.19
N ILE A 127 -3.67 4.50 -11.42
CA ILE A 127 -3.76 4.49 -9.95
C ILE A 127 -4.67 5.61 -9.41
N SER A 128 -4.82 6.73 -10.13
CA SER A 128 -5.78 7.76 -9.75
C SER A 128 -7.24 7.39 -10.03
N PHE A 129 -7.48 6.47 -10.97
CA PHE A 129 -8.79 5.95 -11.34
C PHE A 129 -9.03 4.56 -10.73
N ASP A 130 -8.33 4.20 -9.66
CA ASP A 130 -8.62 3.01 -8.88
C ASP A 130 -9.48 3.32 -7.66
N GLY A 131 -10.62 2.64 -7.56
CA GLY A 131 -11.58 2.80 -6.46
C GLY A 131 -11.02 2.41 -5.10
N LEU A 132 -10.28 1.30 -5.01
CA LEU A 132 -9.70 0.82 -3.76
C LEU A 132 -8.68 1.84 -3.24
N HIS A 133 -7.83 2.35 -4.13
CA HIS A 133 -6.88 3.41 -3.80
C HIS A 133 -7.56 4.70 -3.33
N LEU A 134 -8.65 5.11 -4.00
CA LEU A 134 -9.42 6.29 -3.60
C LEU A 134 -10.05 6.11 -2.21
N VAL A 135 -10.70 4.98 -1.95
CA VAL A 135 -11.35 4.70 -0.66
C VAL A 135 -10.34 4.69 0.49
N HIS A 136 -9.20 4.01 0.31
CA HIS A 136 -8.15 3.97 1.33
C HIS A 136 -7.41 5.30 1.51
N SER A 137 -7.36 6.14 0.49
CA SER A 137 -6.83 7.51 0.63
C SER A 137 -7.85 8.47 1.24
N ARG A 138 -9.07 8.03 1.53
CA ARG A 138 -10.11 8.85 2.17
C ARG A 138 -10.58 8.33 3.52
N THR A 139 -10.00 7.22 3.98
CA THR A 139 -10.33 6.58 5.25
C THR A 139 -9.07 6.51 6.10
N ALA A 140 -9.17 6.75 7.42
CA ALA A 140 -8.02 6.73 8.32
C ALA A 140 -7.55 5.29 8.65
N LEU A 141 -7.04 4.59 7.63
CA LEU A 141 -6.50 3.24 7.71
C LEU A 141 -4.99 3.21 7.44
N LEU A 142 -4.32 2.17 7.92
CA LEU A 142 -2.86 2.05 7.79
C LEU A 142 -2.39 1.65 6.38
N ASP A 143 -3.26 1.06 5.57
CA ASP A 143 -2.91 0.39 4.31
C ASP A 143 -2.39 1.37 3.26
N ILE A 144 -2.93 2.60 3.19
CA ILE A 144 -2.45 3.61 2.26
C ILE A 144 -1.02 4.07 2.59
N PHE A 145 -0.68 4.16 3.88
CA PHE A 145 0.67 4.51 4.34
C PHE A 145 1.64 3.38 4.05
N LEU A 146 1.24 2.13 4.34
CA LEU A 146 2.03 0.94 4.01
C LEU A 146 2.33 0.90 2.51
N MET A 147 1.30 0.98 1.67
CA MET A 147 1.43 0.95 0.21
C MET A 147 2.38 2.07 -0.28
N PHE A 148 2.23 3.29 0.25
CA PHE A 148 3.12 4.39 -0.12
C PHE A 148 4.58 4.09 0.23
N PHE A 149 4.87 3.60 1.43
CA PHE A 149 6.25 3.26 1.82
C PHE A 149 6.81 2.06 1.03
N LEU A 150 5.96 1.11 0.62
CA LEU A 150 6.37 0.03 -0.27
C LEU A 150 6.68 0.56 -1.68
N GLN A 151 5.88 1.50 -2.18
CA GLN A 151 6.11 2.15 -3.48
C GLN A 151 7.38 3.02 -3.46
N THR A 152 7.66 3.76 -2.37
CA THR A 152 8.92 4.53 -2.23
C THR A 152 10.11 3.59 -2.12
N THR A 153 9.98 2.49 -1.37
CA THR A 153 10.98 1.43 -1.29
C THR A 153 11.35 0.93 -2.68
N PHE A 154 10.34 0.57 -3.48
CA PHE A 154 10.55 0.10 -4.85
C PHE A 154 11.21 1.16 -5.72
N PHE A 155 10.76 2.42 -5.68
CA PHE A 155 11.35 3.53 -6.43
C PHE A 155 12.84 3.72 -6.09
N PHE A 156 13.21 3.66 -4.82
CA PHE A 156 14.61 3.76 -4.39
C PHE A 156 15.42 2.52 -4.77
N LEU A 157 14.83 1.33 -4.70
CA LEU A 157 15.46 0.07 -5.09
C LEU A 157 15.88 0.11 -6.58
N ILE A 158 14.95 0.45 -7.48
CA ILE A 158 15.23 0.57 -8.92
C ILE A 158 16.13 1.77 -9.26
N SER A 159 16.35 2.66 -8.29
CA SER A 159 17.27 3.79 -8.39
C SER A 159 18.64 3.50 -7.76
N ALA A 160 18.87 2.27 -7.28
CA ALA A 160 20.07 1.85 -6.56
C ALA A 160 20.39 2.73 -5.33
N ARG A 161 19.37 3.33 -4.69
CA ARG A 161 19.52 4.16 -3.48
C ARG A 161 19.28 3.33 -2.23
N HIS A 162 20.18 2.39 -1.99
CA HIS A 162 20.01 1.33 -0.98
C HIS A 162 19.73 1.82 0.45
N TRP A 163 20.36 2.91 0.87
CA TRP A 163 20.07 3.54 2.17
C TRP A 163 18.62 4.01 2.28
N LEU A 164 18.11 4.68 1.25
CA LEU A 164 16.72 5.14 1.22
C LEU A 164 15.72 3.98 1.08
N THR A 165 16.12 2.91 0.39
CA THR A 165 15.36 1.64 0.36
C THR A 165 15.23 1.05 1.75
N GLY A 166 16.33 0.97 2.50
CA GLY A 166 16.34 0.52 3.90
C GLY A 166 15.46 1.37 4.81
N ILE A 167 15.56 2.70 4.70
CA ILE A 167 14.72 3.62 5.47
C ILE A 167 13.23 3.39 5.16
N SER A 168 12.89 3.30 3.89
CA SER A 168 11.50 3.11 3.44
C SER A 168 10.95 1.73 3.85
N LEU A 169 11.77 0.67 3.81
CA LEU A 169 11.42 -0.65 4.34
C LEU A 169 11.14 -0.60 5.84
N GLY A 170 11.97 0.14 6.60
CA GLY A 170 11.76 0.39 8.01
C GLY A 170 10.40 1.04 8.25
N LEU A 171 10.09 2.13 7.53
CA LEU A 171 8.79 2.83 7.67
C LEU A 171 7.60 1.95 7.28
N ALA A 172 7.74 1.10 6.26
CA ALA A 172 6.71 0.13 5.88
C ALA A 172 6.50 -0.92 7.00
N LEU A 173 7.57 -1.51 7.52
CA LEU A 173 7.54 -2.48 8.62
C LEU A 173 6.97 -1.86 9.91
N SER A 174 7.32 -0.60 10.20
CA SER A 174 6.78 0.20 11.31
C SER A 174 5.37 0.73 11.07
N THR A 175 4.72 0.37 9.96
CA THR A 175 3.30 0.62 9.71
C THR A 175 2.50 -0.67 9.83
N LYS A 176 2.94 -1.74 9.14
CA LYS A 176 2.30 -3.06 9.14
C LYS A 176 3.35 -4.15 8.85
N TRP A 177 3.19 -5.32 9.48
CA TRP A 177 4.15 -6.44 9.34
C TRP A 177 4.25 -7.03 7.93
N THR A 178 3.33 -6.71 7.02
CA THR A 178 3.47 -6.99 5.58
C THR A 178 4.79 -6.45 5.02
N GLY A 179 5.34 -5.36 5.59
CA GLY A 179 6.66 -4.84 5.24
C GLY A 179 7.80 -5.87 5.39
N LEU A 180 7.66 -6.86 6.28
CA LEU A 180 8.63 -7.95 6.47
C LEU A 180 8.79 -8.80 5.20
N TYR A 181 7.69 -9.07 4.49
CA TYR A 181 7.73 -9.87 3.26
C TYR A 181 8.54 -9.17 2.17
N TYR A 182 8.35 -7.86 2.02
CA TYR A 182 9.11 -7.02 1.11
C TYR A 182 10.58 -6.87 1.53
N MET A 183 10.84 -6.77 2.84
CA MET A 183 12.20 -6.72 3.37
C MET A 183 12.98 -7.98 2.98
N CYS A 184 12.41 -9.16 3.22
CA CYS A 184 13.01 -10.44 2.82
C CYS A 184 13.17 -10.54 1.30
N ALA A 185 12.12 -10.24 0.54
CA ALA A 185 12.15 -10.33 -0.93
C ALA A 185 13.22 -9.43 -1.55
N PHE A 186 13.31 -8.17 -1.12
CA PHE A 186 14.25 -7.20 -1.68
C PHE A 186 15.68 -7.39 -1.20
N LEU A 187 15.90 -7.90 0.02
CA LEU A 187 17.23 -8.32 0.47
C LEU A 187 17.75 -9.45 -0.42
N LEU A 188 16.95 -10.49 -0.66
CA LEU A 188 17.36 -11.60 -1.53
C LEU A 188 17.58 -11.13 -2.98
N PHE A 189 16.70 -10.26 -3.49
CA PHE A 189 16.85 -9.69 -4.81
C PHE A 189 18.14 -8.88 -4.98
N VAL A 190 18.46 -7.99 -4.03
CA VAL A 190 19.65 -7.14 -4.16
C VAL A 190 20.93 -7.98 -4.04
N LEU A 191 20.96 -8.99 -3.16
CA LEU A 191 22.08 -9.94 -3.07
C LEU A 191 22.26 -10.73 -4.37
N TYR A 192 21.15 -11.15 -5.00
CA TYR A 192 21.19 -11.80 -6.31
C TYR A 192 21.71 -10.86 -7.41
N VAL A 193 21.31 -9.59 -7.40
CA VAL A 193 21.81 -8.57 -8.34
C VAL A 193 23.30 -8.31 -8.14
N ASP A 194 23.76 -8.19 -6.90
CA ASP A 194 25.19 -8.00 -6.59
C ASP A 194 26.01 -9.22 -7.08
N TYR A 195 25.54 -10.44 -6.80
CA TYR A 195 26.15 -11.66 -7.32
C TYR A 195 26.22 -11.68 -8.86
N ARG A 196 25.12 -11.34 -9.54
CA ARG A 196 25.06 -11.29 -11.01
C ARG A 196 25.98 -10.21 -11.58
N SER A 197 26.18 -9.11 -10.86
CA SER A 197 27.08 -8.02 -11.25
C SER A 197 28.53 -8.51 -11.23
N HIS A 198 28.96 -9.15 -10.15
CA HIS A 198 30.29 -9.77 -10.06
C HIS A 198 30.48 -10.89 -11.09
N LYS A 199 29.45 -11.70 -11.34
CA LYS A 199 29.50 -12.75 -12.36
C LYS A 199 29.67 -12.17 -13.77
N SER A 200 29.02 -11.04 -14.04
CA SER A 200 29.12 -10.36 -15.34
C SER A 200 30.43 -9.59 -15.51
N ALA A 201 31.10 -9.25 -14.41
CA ALA A 201 32.45 -8.70 -14.41
C ALA A 201 33.55 -9.76 -14.51
N GLU A 202 33.19 -11.04 -14.73
CA GLU A 202 34.10 -12.18 -14.88
C GLU A 202 35.08 -12.36 -13.71
N ASP A 203 34.65 -11.98 -12.51
CA ASP A 203 35.43 -12.17 -11.31
C ASP A 203 35.71 -13.66 -11.05
N ALA A 204 36.95 -14.02 -10.69
CA ALA A 204 37.36 -15.41 -10.47
C ALA A 204 36.53 -16.18 -9.42
N SER A 205 35.88 -15.46 -8.48
CA SER A 205 34.98 -16.05 -7.48
C SER A 205 33.85 -15.06 -7.15
N PRO A 206 32.81 -14.96 -8.00
CA PRO A 206 31.79 -13.90 -7.89
C PRO A 206 31.03 -13.93 -6.57
N ALA A 207 30.71 -15.12 -6.06
CA ALA A 207 30.03 -15.30 -4.79
C ALA A 207 30.89 -14.81 -3.61
N ARG A 208 32.18 -15.19 -3.59
CA ARG A 208 33.12 -14.77 -2.55
C ARG A 208 33.30 -13.26 -2.54
N LYS A 209 33.45 -12.63 -3.72
CA LYS A 209 33.55 -11.17 -3.82
C LYS A 209 32.30 -10.49 -3.29
N MET A 210 31.10 -10.86 -3.78
CA MET A 210 29.83 -10.33 -3.28
C MET A 210 29.69 -10.43 -1.75
N ILE A 211 30.08 -11.57 -1.16
CA ILE A 211 30.04 -11.79 0.30
C ILE A 211 30.98 -10.83 1.05
N ILE A 212 32.15 -10.54 0.51
CA ILE A 212 33.13 -9.67 1.18
C ILE A 212 32.80 -8.20 0.96
N THR A 213 32.40 -7.81 -0.26
CA THR A 213 32.26 -6.39 -0.64
C THR A 213 30.86 -5.83 -0.44
N ASN A 214 29.82 -6.61 -0.71
CA ASN A 214 28.44 -6.10 -0.73
C ASN A 214 27.63 -6.58 0.47
N PHE A 215 27.74 -7.86 0.82
CA PHE A 215 26.87 -8.49 1.82
C PHE A 215 26.80 -7.73 3.16
N PRO A 216 27.90 -7.26 3.79
CA PRO A 216 27.81 -6.50 5.04
C PRO A 216 26.98 -5.22 4.90
N SER A 217 27.19 -4.49 3.80
CA SER A 217 26.42 -3.28 3.50
C SER A 217 24.95 -3.60 3.22
N ARG A 218 24.65 -4.69 2.51
CA ARG A 218 23.26 -5.11 2.23
C ARG A 218 22.52 -5.55 3.47
N ILE A 219 23.15 -6.32 4.33
CA ILE A 219 22.58 -6.71 5.62
C ILE A 219 22.31 -5.48 6.47
N PHE A 220 23.24 -4.52 6.53
CA PHE A 220 22.99 -3.31 7.29
C PHE A 220 21.82 -2.50 6.71
N GLN A 221 21.80 -2.29 5.39
CA GLN A 221 20.80 -1.46 4.71
C GLN A 221 19.41 -2.09 4.66
N TYR A 222 19.29 -3.40 4.43
CA TYR A 222 18.02 -4.08 4.15
C TYR A 222 17.52 -4.94 5.31
N LEU A 223 18.30 -5.14 6.36
CA LEU A 223 17.88 -5.91 7.55
C LEU A 223 18.02 -5.08 8.83
N ILE A 224 19.24 -4.66 9.17
CA ILE A 224 19.51 -4.00 10.45
C ILE A 224 18.83 -2.63 10.53
N LEU A 225 19.02 -1.77 9.52
CA LEU A 225 18.44 -0.43 9.51
C LEU A 225 16.90 -0.43 9.57
N PRO A 226 16.17 -1.23 8.75
CA PRO A 226 14.72 -1.36 8.91
C PRO A 226 14.28 -1.81 10.31
N ILE A 227 14.98 -2.78 10.91
CA ILE A 227 14.69 -3.26 12.28
C ILE A 227 14.94 -2.16 13.32
N LEU A 228 16.01 -1.37 13.16
CA LEU A 228 16.27 -0.23 14.04
C LEU A 228 15.15 0.81 13.94
N ILE A 229 14.68 1.13 12.73
CA ILE A 229 13.54 2.04 12.51
C ILE A 229 12.25 1.47 13.13
N TYR A 230 12.05 0.15 13.04
CA TYR A 230 10.95 -0.54 13.71
C TYR A 230 10.99 -0.32 15.22
N ILE A 231 12.11 -0.66 15.86
CA ILE A 231 12.28 -0.49 17.31
C ILE A 231 12.13 0.98 17.71
N SER A 232 12.76 1.91 16.97
CA SER A 232 12.65 3.34 17.23
C SER A 232 11.23 3.89 17.10
N SER A 233 10.38 3.30 16.26
CA SER A 233 8.99 3.72 16.15
C SER A 233 8.20 3.52 17.46
N TYR A 234 8.62 2.58 18.31
CA TYR A 234 8.06 2.33 19.64
C TYR A 234 8.66 3.22 20.74
N VAL A 235 9.39 4.30 20.40
CA VAL A 235 10.01 5.20 21.40
C VAL A 235 9.03 5.69 22.46
N GLY A 236 7.78 5.99 22.08
CA GLY A 236 6.72 6.37 23.01
C GLY A 236 6.40 5.27 24.03
N TRP A 237 6.34 4.02 23.60
CA TRP A 237 6.15 2.86 24.49
C TRP A 237 7.36 2.63 25.40
N PHE A 238 8.58 2.83 24.90
CA PHE A 238 9.79 2.69 25.73
C PHE A 238 9.87 3.73 26.85
N ILE A 239 9.48 4.97 26.57
CA ILE A 239 9.57 6.09 27.53
C ILE A 239 8.41 6.07 28.55
N ASN A 240 7.19 5.72 28.13
CA ASN A 240 6.02 5.74 28.99
C ASN A 240 5.81 4.40 29.72
N ARG A 241 5.36 4.45 30.99
CA ARG A 241 5.09 3.24 31.79
C ARG A 241 3.70 2.64 31.55
N ASN A 242 2.76 3.41 30.99
CA ASN A 242 1.36 3.01 30.84
C ASN A 242 1.07 2.30 29.50
N GLY A 243 2.11 1.87 28.78
CA GLY A 243 1.93 1.10 27.54
C GLY A 243 1.51 -0.35 27.81
N TRP A 244 0.87 -0.99 26.82
CA TRP A 244 0.46 -2.40 26.94
C TRP A 244 1.66 -3.30 27.26
N SER A 245 1.50 -4.20 28.23
CA SER A 245 2.55 -5.13 28.70
C SER A 245 3.89 -4.46 29.10
N ARG A 246 3.91 -3.15 29.37
CA ARG A 246 5.15 -2.38 29.58
C ARG A 246 5.96 -2.80 30.81
N SER A 247 5.29 -3.27 31.85
CA SER A 247 5.86 -3.75 33.11
C SER A 247 5.79 -5.28 33.26
N TRP A 248 5.45 -6.02 32.21
CA TRP A 248 5.25 -7.48 32.26
C TRP A 248 6.43 -8.25 32.88
N ALA A 249 7.66 -7.78 32.66
CA ALA A 249 8.90 -8.39 33.10
C ALA A 249 9.44 -7.87 34.45
N ASP A 250 8.78 -6.88 35.07
CA ASP A 250 9.33 -6.15 36.23
C ASP A 250 9.36 -7.03 37.50
N GLU A 251 8.40 -7.92 37.66
CA GLU A 251 8.26 -8.81 38.84
C GLU A 251 8.46 -10.30 38.48
N LYS A 252 8.95 -10.59 37.26
CA LYS A 252 9.16 -11.97 36.80
C LYS A 252 10.62 -12.38 36.93
N ASP A 253 10.87 -13.31 37.86
CA ASP A 253 12.08 -14.13 37.89
C ASP A 253 12.03 -15.15 36.75
N GLY A 254 13.10 -15.24 35.95
CA GLY A 254 13.10 -16.12 34.78
C GLY A 254 14.42 -16.17 34.01
N THR A 255 14.38 -16.83 32.86
CA THR A 255 15.51 -16.92 31.93
C THR A 255 15.82 -15.54 31.31
N PHE A 256 17.10 -15.27 31.03
CA PHE A 256 17.59 -14.02 30.42
C PHE A 256 17.45 -12.74 31.28
N THR A 257 17.50 -12.83 32.61
CA THR A 257 17.47 -11.66 33.52
C THR A 257 18.61 -10.65 33.31
N PHE A 258 19.70 -11.05 32.62
CA PHE A 258 20.76 -10.12 32.18
C PHE A 258 20.28 -9.11 31.12
N ILE A 259 19.16 -9.37 30.43
CA ILE A 259 18.51 -8.43 29.52
C ILE A 259 17.58 -7.52 30.36
N PRO A 260 17.69 -6.18 30.25
CA PRO A 260 16.83 -5.27 31.00
C PRO A 260 15.34 -5.57 30.82
N ALA A 261 14.56 -5.46 31.90
CA ALA A 261 13.14 -5.85 31.94
C ALA A 261 12.32 -5.22 30.81
N VAL A 262 12.56 -3.95 30.47
CA VAL A 262 11.86 -3.25 29.38
C VAL A 262 12.00 -3.97 28.02
N PHE A 263 13.16 -4.52 27.69
CA PHE A 263 13.35 -5.24 26.42
C PHE A 263 12.70 -6.62 26.44
N ARG A 264 12.66 -7.28 27.61
CA ARG A 264 11.92 -8.54 27.79
C ARG A 264 10.41 -8.32 27.68
N SER A 265 9.88 -7.25 28.30
CA SER A 265 8.49 -6.81 28.16
C SER A 265 8.15 -6.47 26.70
N TRP A 266 9.04 -5.78 25.99
CA TRP A 266 8.83 -5.46 24.58
C TRP A 266 8.79 -6.73 23.74
N TRP A 267 9.72 -7.66 23.94
CA TRP A 267 9.72 -8.95 23.26
C TRP A 267 8.42 -9.73 23.53
N HIS A 268 7.94 -9.74 24.78
CA HIS A 268 6.66 -10.34 25.13
C HIS A 268 5.51 -9.70 24.34
N TYR A 269 5.44 -8.37 24.30
CA TYR A 269 4.42 -7.66 23.55
C TYR A 269 4.47 -8.00 22.04
N GLN A 270 5.67 -8.07 21.44
CA GLN A 270 5.80 -8.51 20.05
C GLN A 270 5.30 -9.94 19.84
N PHE A 271 5.51 -10.83 20.81
CA PHE A 271 4.99 -12.19 20.76
C PHE A 271 3.46 -12.23 20.89
N GLU A 272 2.84 -11.41 21.74
CA GLU A 272 1.38 -11.27 21.82
C GLU A 272 0.78 -10.82 20.48
N ILE A 273 1.41 -9.85 19.80
CA ILE A 273 1.03 -9.41 18.46
C ILE A 273 1.14 -10.55 17.43
N LEU A 274 2.23 -11.32 17.48
CA LEU A 274 2.40 -12.49 16.60
C LEU A 274 1.29 -13.52 16.85
N GLN A 275 0.99 -13.84 18.12
CA GLN A 275 -0.06 -14.77 18.49
C GLN A 275 -1.40 -14.35 17.91
N PHE A 276 -1.81 -13.08 18.13
CA PHE A 276 -3.02 -12.52 17.54
C PHE A 276 -3.07 -12.73 16.02
N HIS A 277 -1.99 -12.42 15.31
CA HIS A 277 -1.93 -12.59 13.86
C HIS A 277 -1.97 -14.08 13.42
N THR A 278 -1.45 -15.00 14.21
CA THR A 278 -1.49 -16.43 13.85
C THR A 278 -2.80 -17.12 14.23
N SER A 279 -3.57 -16.58 15.19
CA SER A 279 -4.79 -17.19 15.71
C SER A 279 -6.10 -16.52 15.28
N LEU A 280 -6.05 -15.35 14.61
CA LEU A 280 -7.23 -14.63 14.13
C LEU A 280 -8.01 -15.46 13.08
N THR A 281 -9.07 -16.12 13.53
CA THR A 281 -9.91 -17.02 12.74
C THR A 281 -11.40 -16.70 12.89
N ASP A 282 -11.73 -15.55 13.48
CA ASP A 282 -13.09 -15.11 13.73
C ASP A 282 -13.84 -14.85 12.41
N ALA A 283 -15.03 -15.42 12.28
CA ALA A 283 -15.84 -15.27 11.07
C ALA A 283 -16.24 -13.79 10.87
N HIS A 284 -16.12 -13.30 9.65
CA HIS A 284 -16.54 -11.94 9.28
C HIS A 284 -17.33 -11.94 7.96
N PRO A 285 -18.50 -11.28 7.86
CA PRO A 285 -19.34 -11.29 6.65
C PRO A 285 -18.67 -10.76 5.37
N TYR A 286 -17.71 -9.84 5.53
CA TYR A 286 -16.91 -9.28 4.43
C TYR A 286 -15.52 -9.94 4.27
N SER A 287 -15.26 -11.06 4.95
CA SER A 287 -14.03 -11.80 4.73
C SER A 287 -13.94 -12.30 3.29
N ALA A 288 -12.75 -12.23 2.71
CA ALA A 288 -12.49 -12.54 1.31
C ALA A 288 -11.24 -13.41 1.18
N ASN A 289 -11.38 -14.57 0.55
CA ASN A 289 -10.25 -15.47 0.35
C ASN A 289 -9.27 -14.92 -0.71
N PRO A 290 -7.94 -15.03 -0.51
CA PRO A 290 -6.92 -14.60 -1.47
C PRO A 290 -7.14 -15.05 -2.91
N TRP A 291 -7.65 -16.26 -3.15
CA TRP A 291 -7.96 -16.76 -4.51
C TRP A 291 -8.92 -15.86 -5.29
N SER A 292 -9.78 -15.11 -4.60
CA SER A 292 -10.80 -14.26 -5.20
C SER A 292 -10.38 -12.80 -5.39
N TRP A 293 -9.21 -12.40 -4.86
CA TRP A 293 -8.84 -11.00 -4.76
C TRP A 293 -8.65 -10.30 -6.11
N LEU A 294 -7.93 -10.93 -7.05
CA LEU A 294 -7.66 -10.35 -8.37
C LEU A 294 -8.91 -10.21 -9.26
N ILE A 295 -9.95 -10.99 -8.98
CA ILE A 295 -11.22 -10.94 -9.70
C ILE A 295 -12.28 -10.12 -8.97
N LEU A 296 -11.92 -9.51 -7.83
CA LEU A 296 -12.81 -8.73 -6.98
C LEU A 296 -13.97 -9.55 -6.41
N GLY A 297 -13.76 -10.81 -6.03
CA GLY A 297 -14.87 -11.71 -5.67
C GLY A 297 -15.69 -11.27 -4.46
N ARG A 298 -15.07 -10.64 -3.45
CA ARG A 298 -15.74 -10.11 -2.25
C ARG A 298 -15.07 -8.81 -1.80
N PRO A 299 -15.57 -7.64 -2.24
CA PRO A 299 -15.14 -6.35 -1.70
C PRO A 299 -15.58 -6.19 -0.25
N THR A 300 -15.04 -5.18 0.42
CA THR A 300 -15.33 -4.92 1.84
C THR A 300 -16.10 -3.62 1.98
N SER A 301 -17.31 -3.67 2.53
CA SER A 301 -18.06 -2.45 2.85
C SER A 301 -17.47 -1.80 4.09
N PHE A 302 -17.03 -0.54 3.96
CA PHE A 302 -16.50 0.25 5.08
C PHE A 302 -17.58 1.06 5.78
N TYR A 303 -18.66 1.36 5.08
CA TYR A 303 -19.80 2.10 5.59
C TYR A 303 -21.02 1.73 4.76
N TYR A 304 -22.15 1.47 5.42
CA TYR A 304 -23.44 1.36 4.75
C TYR A 304 -24.52 1.95 5.64
N GLU A 305 -25.34 2.83 5.08
CA GLU A 305 -26.50 3.40 5.75
C GLU A 305 -27.69 3.49 4.80
N THR A 306 -28.89 3.25 5.35
CA THR A 306 -30.16 3.46 4.67
C THR A 306 -30.82 4.74 5.19
N GLY A 307 -31.50 5.48 4.31
CA GLY A 307 -32.26 6.67 4.70
C GLY A 307 -31.51 8.01 4.61
N ALA A 308 -30.23 8.01 4.23
CA ALA A 308 -29.52 9.23 3.84
C ALA A 308 -30.25 9.90 2.65
N ALA A 309 -30.45 11.22 2.70
CA ALA A 309 -31.26 11.91 1.70
C ALA A 309 -30.59 11.93 0.31
N CYS A 310 -31.25 11.33 -0.68
CA CYS A 310 -30.84 11.33 -2.09
C CYS A 310 -31.94 11.80 -3.07
N GLY A 311 -33.09 12.26 -2.55
CA GLY A 311 -34.24 12.70 -3.36
C GLY A 311 -35.14 11.57 -3.89
N ALA A 312 -34.90 10.32 -3.51
CA ALA A 312 -35.75 9.16 -3.83
C ALA A 312 -36.42 8.59 -2.56
N LYS A 313 -37.36 7.66 -2.75
CA LYS A 313 -38.06 6.97 -1.64
C LYS A 313 -37.13 6.10 -0.80
N GLU A 314 -36.21 5.40 -1.45
CA GLU A 314 -35.22 4.52 -0.84
C GLU A 314 -33.84 4.92 -1.32
N CYS A 315 -32.96 5.21 -0.38
CA CYS A 315 -31.60 5.68 -0.63
C CYS A 315 -30.60 4.81 0.11
N SER A 316 -29.49 4.52 -0.57
CA SER A 316 -28.34 3.82 -0.01
C SER A 316 -27.13 4.72 -0.06
N GLN A 317 -26.40 4.79 1.04
CA GLN A 317 -25.09 5.43 1.10
C GLN A 317 -24.06 4.39 1.51
N GLU A 318 -23.10 4.12 0.62
CA GLU A 318 -22.07 3.12 0.87
C GLU A 318 -20.68 3.68 0.60
N VAL A 319 -19.70 3.30 1.44
CA VAL A 319 -18.28 3.36 1.11
C VAL A 319 -17.80 1.94 0.87
N LEU A 320 -17.62 1.56 -0.38
CA LEU A 320 -17.22 0.21 -0.75
C LEU A 320 -15.75 0.16 -1.15
N ALA A 321 -14.92 -0.55 -0.40
CA ALA A 321 -13.52 -0.81 -0.74
C ALA A 321 -13.45 -1.84 -1.88
N LEU A 322 -13.62 -1.35 -3.11
CA LEU A 322 -13.65 -2.10 -4.36
C LEU A 322 -12.73 -1.43 -5.37
N GLY A 323 -11.79 -2.20 -5.93
CA GLY A 323 -10.97 -1.74 -7.05
C GLY A 323 -11.80 -1.47 -8.31
N THR A 324 -11.32 -0.63 -9.22
CA THR A 324 -12.06 -0.35 -10.47
C THR A 324 -12.14 -1.63 -11.32
N PRO A 325 -13.31 -2.26 -11.53
CA PRO A 325 -13.37 -3.63 -12.03
C PRO A 325 -12.63 -3.92 -13.32
N LEU A 326 -12.81 -3.08 -14.35
CA LEU A 326 -12.15 -3.28 -15.63
C LEU A 326 -10.64 -3.08 -15.55
N LEU A 327 -10.16 -2.22 -14.64
CA LEU A 327 -8.74 -2.03 -14.37
C LEU A 327 -8.13 -3.27 -13.73
N TRP A 328 -8.78 -3.80 -12.69
CA TRP A 328 -8.29 -4.98 -11.97
C TRP A 328 -8.27 -6.22 -12.84
N TRP A 329 -9.32 -6.46 -13.63
CA TRP A 329 -9.34 -7.60 -14.54
C TRP A 329 -8.30 -7.47 -15.66
N ALA A 330 -8.10 -6.28 -16.21
CA ALA A 330 -7.03 -6.03 -17.18
C ALA A 330 -5.64 -6.27 -16.54
N ALA A 331 -5.44 -5.84 -15.30
CA ALA A 331 -4.20 -6.03 -14.58
C ALA A 331 -3.97 -7.51 -14.18
N ALA A 332 -5.02 -8.26 -13.85
CA ALA A 332 -4.96 -9.70 -13.61
C ALA A 332 -4.55 -10.47 -14.88
N ILE A 333 -5.14 -10.14 -16.03
CA ILE A 333 -4.73 -10.70 -17.33
C ILE A 333 -3.27 -10.34 -17.62
N ALA A 334 -2.89 -9.08 -17.42
CA ALA A 334 -1.52 -8.63 -17.63
C ALA A 334 -0.51 -9.32 -16.70
N LEU A 335 -0.91 -9.66 -15.47
CA LEU A 335 -0.09 -10.41 -14.53
C LEU A 335 0.20 -11.82 -15.06
N VAL A 336 -0.80 -12.53 -15.58
CA VAL A 336 -0.61 -13.86 -16.18
C VAL A 336 0.31 -13.79 -17.40
N VAL A 337 0.07 -12.82 -18.29
CA VAL A 337 0.92 -12.57 -19.46
C VAL A 337 2.37 -12.26 -19.04
N ALA A 338 2.54 -11.39 -18.05
CA ALA A 338 3.84 -11.02 -17.50
C ALA A 338 4.59 -12.22 -16.91
N ILE A 339 3.91 -13.13 -16.20
CA ILE A 339 4.53 -14.37 -15.69
C ILE A 339 5.08 -15.21 -16.86
N GLY A 340 4.28 -15.43 -17.90
CA GLY A 340 4.72 -16.17 -19.10
C GLY A 340 5.91 -15.50 -19.79
N MET A 341 5.86 -14.17 -19.96
CA MET A 341 6.97 -13.39 -20.53
C MET A 341 8.25 -13.47 -19.68
N TRP A 342 8.13 -13.42 -18.36
CA TRP A 342 9.27 -13.51 -17.46
C TRP A 342 9.90 -14.91 -17.49
N ILE A 343 9.09 -15.97 -17.53
CA ILE A 343 9.61 -17.34 -17.67
C ILE A 343 10.43 -17.48 -18.95
N ALA A 344 9.93 -16.92 -20.07
CA ALA A 344 10.56 -17.00 -21.38
C ALA A 344 11.82 -16.12 -21.52
N ARG A 345 11.82 -14.89 -20.98
CA ARG A 345 12.88 -13.89 -21.24
C ARG A 345 13.77 -13.57 -20.04
N ARG A 346 13.31 -13.86 -18.82
CA ARG A 346 14.00 -13.58 -17.55
C ARG A 346 14.47 -12.13 -17.42
N GLU A 347 13.69 -11.18 -17.92
CA GLU A 347 14.02 -9.75 -17.83
C GLU A 347 13.92 -9.25 -16.37
N TRP A 348 14.89 -8.45 -15.94
CA TRP A 348 14.98 -7.95 -14.57
C TRP A 348 13.83 -7.02 -14.17
N LYS A 349 13.35 -6.13 -15.06
CA LYS A 349 12.26 -5.20 -14.75
C LYS A 349 10.99 -5.94 -14.40
N LEU A 350 10.69 -6.97 -15.20
CA LEU A 350 9.54 -7.82 -14.98
C LEU A 350 9.74 -8.70 -13.74
N GLY A 351 10.95 -9.23 -13.54
CA GLY A 351 11.29 -10.00 -12.34
C GLY A 351 11.07 -9.23 -11.04
N VAL A 352 11.51 -7.97 -10.97
CA VAL A 352 11.32 -7.16 -9.76
C VAL A 352 9.86 -6.73 -9.55
N LEU A 353 9.10 -6.50 -10.62
CA LEU A 353 7.65 -6.23 -10.54
C LEU A 353 6.89 -7.45 -10.02
N LEU A 354 7.12 -8.63 -10.61
CA LEU A 354 6.50 -9.88 -10.18
C LEU A 354 6.90 -10.25 -8.75
N LEU A 355 8.16 -10.03 -8.37
CA LEU A 355 8.62 -10.20 -6.99
C LEU A 355 7.86 -9.28 -6.03
N SER A 356 7.60 -8.04 -6.43
CA SER A 356 6.88 -7.07 -5.59
C SER A 356 5.40 -7.40 -5.46
N VAL A 357 4.76 -7.93 -6.52
CA VAL A 357 3.40 -8.48 -6.42
C VAL A 357 3.40 -9.72 -5.53
N GLY A 358 4.34 -10.64 -5.74
CA GLY A 358 4.45 -11.88 -4.97
C GLY A 358 4.69 -11.66 -3.48
N ALA A 359 5.53 -10.68 -3.11
CA ALA A 359 5.80 -10.34 -1.71
C ALA A 359 4.55 -9.86 -0.96
N GLY A 360 3.64 -9.15 -1.63
CA GLY A 360 2.39 -8.69 -1.03
C GLY A 360 1.24 -9.70 -1.11
N TYR A 361 1.32 -10.68 -2.02
CA TYR A 361 0.20 -11.58 -2.31
C TYR A 361 0.40 -13.03 -1.82
N LEU A 362 1.56 -13.64 -2.10
CA LEU A 362 1.81 -15.05 -1.80
C LEU A 362 1.76 -15.42 -0.30
N PRO A 363 2.20 -14.58 0.64
CA PRO A 363 2.14 -14.92 2.07
C PRO A 363 0.73 -15.22 2.58
N TRP A 364 -0.29 -14.61 1.97
CA TRP A 364 -1.69 -14.84 2.33
C TRP A 364 -2.17 -16.25 1.99
N PHE A 365 -1.42 -17.00 1.18
CA PHE A 365 -1.75 -18.39 0.88
C PHE A 365 -1.32 -19.38 1.98
N ILE A 366 -0.42 -18.98 2.88
CA ILE A 366 0.17 -19.85 3.91
C ILE A 366 -0.87 -20.32 4.94
N ASN A 367 -1.75 -19.42 5.40
CA ASN A 367 -2.79 -19.74 6.37
C ASN A 367 -4.18 -19.42 5.83
N GLN A 368 -4.80 -20.41 5.16
CA GLN A 368 -6.13 -20.29 4.57
C GLN A 368 -7.27 -20.15 5.60
N LYS A 369 -7.03 -20.49 6.87
CA LYS A 369 -8.05 -20.39 7.93
C LYS A 369 -8.15 -18.96 8.49
N ARG A 370 -7.14 -18.13 8.24
CA ARG A 370 -7.10 -16.76 8.75
C ARG A 370 -8.19 -15.91 8.08
N THR A 371 -8.88 -15.13 8.90
CA THR A 371 -9.80 -14.10 8.41
C THR A 371 -9.01 -13.01 7.69
N THR A 372 -9.29 -12.84 6.40
CA THR A 372 -8.60 -11.90 5.52
C THR A 372 -9.60 -11.12 4.69
N PHE A 373 -9.15 -9.99 4.12
CA PHE A 373 -10.02 -9.06 3.41
C PHE A 373 -9.39 -8.68 2.07
N TYR A 374 -10.25 -8.38 1.08
CA TYR A 374 -9.81 -8.01 -0.26
C TYR A 374 -8.88 -6.78 -0.26
N PHE A 375 -9.13 -5.81 0.62
CA PHE A 375 -8.34 -4.58 0.63
C PHE A 375 -6.86 -4.77 1.02
N TYR A 376 -6.45 -5.94 1.52
CA TYR A 376 -5.04 -6.28 1.74
C TYR A 376 -4.21 -6.23 0.45
N THR A 377 -4.90 -6.31 -0.70
CA THR A 377 -4.31 -6.16 -2.03
C THR A 377 -3.69 -4.78 -2.29
N LEU A 378 -4.12 -3.73 -1.57
CA LEU A 378 -3.58 -2.38 -1.72
C LEU A 378 -2.06 -2.34 -1.54
N ALA A 379 -1.50 -3.22 -0.68
CA ALA A 379 -0.06 -3.32 -0.47
C ALA A 379 0.74 -3.62 -1.76
N PHE A 380 0.13 -4.33 -2.73
CA PHE A 380 0.78 -4.67 -3.99
C PHE A 380 0.15 -4.02 -5.23
N GLU A 381 -0.92 -3.25 -5.07
CA GLU A 381 -1.65 -2.58 -6.15
C GLU A 381 -0.74 -1.76 -7.09
N PRO A 382 0.20 -0.91 -6.62
CA PRO A 382 1.07 -0.15 -7.52
C PRO A 382 1.92 -1.06 -8.43
N PHE A 383 2.36 -2.21 -7.93
CA PHE A 383 3.19 -3.15 -8.68
C PHE A 383 2.37 -3.96 -9.69
N LEU A 384 1.12 -4.27 -9.35
CA LEU A 384 0.16 -4.88 -10.26
C LEU A 384 -0.15 -3.93 -11.43
N LEU A 385 -0.40 -2.65 -11.13
CA LEU A 385 -0.62 -1.62 -12.16
C LEU A 385 0.65 -1.37 -13.01
N LEU A 386 1.84 -1.31 -12.40
CA LEU A 386 3.10 -1.23 -13.16
C LEU A 386 3.35 -2.47 -14.04
N THR A 387 2.86 -3.64 -13.64
CA THR A 387 2.90 -4.85 -14.48
C THR A 387 2.01 -4.71 -15.71
N LEU A 388 0.81 -4.15 -15.56
CA LEU A 388 -0.05 -3.79 -16.70
C LEU A 388 0.64 -2.77 -17.63
N VAL A 389 1.27 -1.73 -17.06
CA VAL A 389 2.02 -0.72 -17.84
C VAL A 389 3.25 -1.34 -18.52
N TYR A 390 3.90 -2.33 -17.91
CA TYR A 390 4.98 -3.09 -18.54
C TYR A 390 4.48 -3.86 -19.78
N VAL A 391 3.32 -4.54 -19.70
CA VAL A 391 2.73 -5.23 -20.85
C VAL A 391 2.38 -4.22 -21.95
N ALA A 392 1.83 -3.06 -21.59
CA ALA A 392 1.58 -1.96 -22.52
C ALA A 392 2.88 -1.41 -23.15
N TRP A 393 3.97 -1.33 -22.38
CA TRP A 393 5.30 -0.93 -22.87
C TRP A 393 5.82 -1.89 -23.93
N VAL A 394 5.74 -3.21 -23.68
CA VAL A 394 6.13 -4.23 -24.67
C VAL A 394 5.22 -4.17 -25.89
N PHE A 395 3.91 -3.99 -25.69
CA PHE A 395 2.96 -3.82 -26.78
C PHE A 395 3.32 -2.62 -27.67
N LEU A 396 3.68 -1.47 -27.10
CA LEU A 396 4.11 -0.31 -27.91
C LEU A 396 5.43 -0.56 -28.64
N ASN A 397 6.43 -1.15 -27.97
CA ASN A 397 7.75 -1.37 -28.55
C ASN A 397 7.81 -2.52 -29.56
N SER A 398 6.75 -3.30 -29.70
CA SER A 398 6.64 -4.37 -30.69
C SER A 398 5.98 -3.92 -31.99
N ALA A 399 5.73 -2.63 -32.17
CA ALA A 399 5.23 -2.06 -33.43
C ALA A 399 6.32 -2.09 -34.52
N ARG A 400 5.94 -2.47 -35.74
CA ARG A 400 6.86 -2.60 -36.89
C ARG A 400 7.12 -1.29 -37.60
N ASP A 401 6.14 -0.40 -37.58
CA ASP A 401 6.20 0.90 -38.25
C ASP A 401 5.46 2.00 -37.44
N ALA A 402 5.56 3.24 -37.92
CA ALA A 402 4.97 4.40 -37.26
C ALA A 402 3.43 4.39 -37.26
N LYS A 403 2.80 3.80 -38.29
CA LYS A 403 1.34 3.71 -38.39
C LYS A 403 0.80 2.74 -37.35
N GLU A 404 1.41 1.56 -37.25
CA GLU A 404 1.09 0.57 -36.24
C GLU A 404 1.31 1.13 -34.82
N LEU A 405 2.43 1.80 -34.57
CA LEU A 405 2.70 2.45 -33.28
C LEU A 405 1.60 3.46 -32.92
N SER A 406 1.15 4.25 -33.88
CA SER A 406 0.06 5.21 -33.69
C SER A 406 -1.25 4.51 -33.30
N ILE A 407 -1.64 3.47 -34.04
CA ILE A 407 -2.83 2.65 -33.74
C ILE A 407 -2.74 2.06 -32.34
N ARG A 408 -1.59 1.47 -31.97
CA ARG A 408 -1.38 0.87 -30.64
C ARG A 408 -1.51 1.92 -29.53
N ARG A 409 -1.02 3.15 -29.73
CA ARG A 409 -1.22 4.26 -28.79
C ARG A 409 -2.69 4.66 -28.65
N TYR A 410 -3.43 4.74 -29.76
CA TYR A 410 -4.87 5.01 -29.73
C TYR A 410 -5.63 3.93 -28.95
N LEU A 411 -5.32 2.66 -29.17
CA LEU A 411 -5.94 1.54 -28.44
C LEU A 411 -5.69 1.63 -26.92
N LEU A 412 -4.46 1.94 -26.50
CA LEU A 412 -4.17 2.16 -25.08
C LEU A 412 -4.91 3.38 -24.52
N GLY A 413 -5.05 4.44 -25.31
CA GLY A 413 -5.85 5.62 -24.95
C GLY A 413 -7.33 5.28 -24.74
N ILE A 414 -7.92 4.49 -25.64
CA ILE A 414 -9.30 3.99 -25.51
C ILE A 414 -9.44 3.16 -24.24
N GLY A 415 -8.50 2.24 -23.98
CA GLY A 415 -8.51 1.42 -22.75
C GLY A 415 -8.48 2.29 -21.49
N LEU A 416 -7.67 3.35 -21.47
CA LEU A 416 -7.63 4.29 -20.35
C LEU A 416 -8.95 5.05 -20.17
N VAL A 417 -9.60 5.46 -21.26
CA VAL A 417 -10.93 6.11 -21.20
C VAL A 417 -11.98 5.13 -20.67
N ILE A 418 -11.97 3.87 -21.10
CA ILE A 418 -12.88 2.83 -20.59
C ILE A 418 -12.70 2.64 -19.09
N VAL A 419 -11.45 2.58 -18.60
CA VAL A 419 -11.16 2.52 -17.16
C VAL A 419 -11.69 3.75 -16.43
N ALA A 420 -11.48 4.95 -16.98
CA ALA A 420 -11.99 6.18 -16.38
C ALA A 420 -13.52 6.20 -16.31
N LEU A 421 -14.23 5.76 -17.36
CA LEU A 421 -15.69 5.65 -17.35
C LEU A 421 -16.19 4.61 -16.34
N ASN A 422 -15.49 3.47 -16.21
CA ASN A 422 -15.81 2.47 -15.21
C ASN A 422 -15.59 3.01 -13.79
N PHE A 423 -14.50 3.74 -13.54
CA PHE A 423 -14.28 4.43 -12.29
C PHE A 423 -15.37 5.46 -11.99
N LEU A 424 -15.77 6.28 -12.97
CA LEU A 424 -16.84 7.26 -12.82
C LEU A 424 -18.19 6.62 -12.52
N TYR A 425 -18.47 5.45 -13.10
CA TYR A 425 -19.66 4.66 -12.80
C TYR A 425 -19.69 4.29 -11.31
N PHE A 426 -18.60 3.74 -10.75
CA PHE A 426 -18.53 3.36 -9.33
C PHE A 426 -18.23 4.52 -8.36
N LEU A 427 -17.95 5.72 -8.86
CA LEU A 427 -17.51 6.86 -8.06
C LEU A 427 -18.45 7.21 -6.89
N PRO A 428 -19.79 7.12 -7.00
CA PRO A 428 -20.69 7.34 -5.86
C PRO A 428 -20.38 6.42 -4.68
N LEU A 429 -20.05 5.15 -4.90
CA LEU A 429 -19.71 4.18 -3.86
C LEU A 429 -18.31 4.39 -3.28
N TYR A 430 -17.39 4.96 -4.06
CA TYR A 430 -16.04 5.28 -3.56
C TYR A 430 -16.05 6.54 -2.67
N LEU A 431 -16.94 7.49 -2.99
CA LEU A 431 -17.03 8.77 -2.29
C LEU A 431 -18.06 8.77 -1.15
N GLY A 432 -18.88 7.72 -1.02
CA GLY A 432 -19.99 7.67 -0.07
C GLY A 432 -21.09 8.67 -0.40
N ILE A 433 -21.42 8.81 -1.68
CA ILE A 433 -22.55 9.64 -2.12
C ILE A 433 -23.83 8.83 -1.98
N SER A 434 -24.82 9.40 -1.30
CA SER A 434 -26.15 8.79 -1.21
C SER A 434 -26.84 8.80 -2.58
N ILE A 435 -27.28 7.63 -3.03
CA ILE A 435 -27.93 7.41 -4.32
C ILE A 435 -29.20 6.56 -4.14
N PRO A 436 -30.16 6.60 -5.08
CA PRO A 436 -31.33 5.73 -5.02
C PRO A 436 -30.93 4.26 -4.91
N HIS A 437 -31.61 3.47 -4.09
CA HIS A 437 -31.29 2.05 -3.88
C HIS A 437 -31.25 1.26 -5.19
N ALA A 438 -32.16 1.54 -6.13
CA ALA A 438 -32.15 0.93 -7.46
C ALA A 438 -30.86 1.22 -8.24
N SER A 439 -30.30 2.42 -8.10
CA SER A 439 -29.00 2.76 -8.70
C SER A 439 -27.86 2.07 -7.97
N TRP A 440 -27.87 2.03 -6.64
CA TRP A 440 -26.89 1.26 -5.86
C TRP A 440 -26.85 -0.22 -6.31
N ALA A 441 -28.02 -0.85 -6.48
CA ALA A 441 -28.13 -2.23 -6.91
C ALA A 441 -27.49 -2.51 -8.28
N THR A 442 -27.50 -1.57 -9.25
CA THR A 442 -26.84 -1.78 -10.55
C THR A 442 -25.32 -1.79 -10.46
N HIS A 443 -24.73 -1.30 -9.37
CA HIS A 443 -23.30 -1.37 -9.13
C HIS A 443 -22.87 -2.74 -8.58
N MET A 444 -23.80 -3.52 -8.02
CA MET A 444 -23.52 -4.86 -7.49
C MET A 444 -23.51 -5.89 -8.61
N TRP A 445 -22.40 -5.93 -9.36
CA TRP A 445 -22.25 -6.82 -10.52
C TRP A 445 -22.22 -8.30 -10.13
N PHE A 446 -21.76 -8.62 -8.93
CA PHE A 446 -21.83 -9.96 -8.36
C PHE A 446 -22.70 -9.96 -7.10
N PRO A 447 -23.49 -11.02 -6.85
CA PRO A 447 -24.23 -11.17 -5.59
C PRO A 447 -23.33 -11.14 -4.36
N SER A 448 -22.09 -11.62 -4.51
CA SER A 448 -21.06 -11.58 -3.47
C SER A 448 -20.51 -10.18 -3.20
N TRP A 449 -21.01 -9.12 -3.82
CA TRP A 449 -20.66 -7.73 -3.47
C TRP A 449 -21.58 -7.12 -2.42
N ILE A 450 -22.66 -7.82 -2.05
CA ILE A 450 -23.67 -7.40 -1.08
C ILE A 450 -23.39 -7.95 0.31
#